data_AF-A0A7J0H077-F1
#
_entry.id   AF-A0A7J0H077-F1
#
_cell.length_a   1.000
_cell.length_b   1.000
_cell.length_c   1.000
_cell.angle_alpha   90.00
_cell.angle_beta   90.00
_cell.angle_gamma   90.00
#
_symmetry.space_group_name_H-M   'P 1'
#
loop_
_entity.id
_entity.type
_entity.pdbx_description
1 polymer ?
#
loop_
_entity_poly.entity_id
_entity_poly.type
_entity_poly.pdbx_seq_one_letter_code
_entity_poly.pdbx_strand_id
1 'polypeptide(L)' 'MTLQVYADRHSQPSRAILIFCKVNGMDFEEIKVELFKRQHLNPEFKEAGTFMFG' A
#
# COMPACT_ATOMS: atom_id res chain seq x y z
N MET A 1 -17.39 3.23 2.43
CA MET A 1 -16.04 3.51 2.93
C MET A 1 -15.14 2.46 2.33
N THR A 2 -14.36 2.80 1.30
CA THR A 2 -13.54 1.83 0.56
C THR A 2 -12.14 1.83 1.17
N LEU A 3 -11.58 0.64 1.42
CA LEU A 3 -10.22 0.52 1.96
C LEU A 3 -9.22 1.01 0.92
N GLN A 4 -8.36 1.97 1.26
CA GLN A 4 -7.28 2.42 0.39
C GLN A 4 -5.98 1.70 0.79
N VAL A 5 -5.36 1.03 -0.17
CA VAL A 5 -4.12 0.26 0.02
C VAL A 5 -3.01 0.92 -0.79
N TYR A 6 -2.15 1.66 -0.09
CA TYR A 6 -0.94 2.23 -0.66
C TYR A 6 0.14 1.17 -0.77
N ALA A 7 0.51 0.78 -1.99
CA ALA A 7 1.37 -0.38 -2.22
C ALA A 7 2.36 -0.18 -3.37
N ASP A 8 3.56 -0.70 -3.18
CA ASP A 8 4.53 -0.92 -4.24
C ASP A 8 4.58 -2.43 -4.53
N ARG A 9 4.27 -2.85 -5.77
CA ARG A 9 4.24 -4.28 -6.13
C ARG A 9 5.62 -4.94 -6.13
N HIS A 10 6.71 -4.20 -6.02
CA HIS A 10 8.04 -4.77 -5.80
C HIS A 10 8.26 -5.16 -4.33
N SER A 11 7.52 -4.55 -3.39
CA SER A 11 7.54 -4.93 -1.99
C SER A 11 6.80 -6.26 -1.79
N GLN A 12 7.52 -7.29 -1.34
CA GLN A 12 6.95 -8.59 -0.98
C GLN A 12 5.78 -8.45 0.02
N PRO A 13 5.89 -7.67 1.12
CA PRO A 13 4.77 -7.48 2.06
C PRO A 13 3.59 -6.73 1.44
N SER A 14 3.80 -5.72 0.58
CA SER A 14 2.69 -5.08 -0.14
C SER A 14 1.91 -6.07 -1.00
N ARG A 15 2.60 -7.00 -1.68
CA ARG A 15 1.93 -8.07 -2.45
C ARG A 15 1.10 -8.98 -1.56
N ALA A 16 1.58 -9.31 -0.35
CA ALA A 16 0.85 -10.16 0.57
C ALA A 16 -0.48 -9.50 0.99
N ILE A 17 -0.49 -8.21 1.28
CA ILE A 17 -1.71 -7.45 1.61
C ILE A 17 -2.67 -7.39 0.42
N LEU A 18 -2.18 -7.07 -0.78
CA LEU A 18 -3.02 -7.04 -1.99
C LEU A 18 -3.65 -8.41 -2.29
N ILE A 19 -2.90 -9.50 -2.11
CA ILE A 19 -3.42 -10.86 -2.27
C ILE A 19 -4.45 -11.16 -1.19
N PHE A 20 -4.17 -10.82 0.07
CA PHE A 20 -5.09 -11.01 1.18
C PHE A 20 -6.43 -10.33 0.91
N CYS A 21 -6.44 -9.06 0.52
CA CYS A 21 -7.67 -8.34 0.22
C CYS A 21 -8.44 -8.97 -0.95
N LYS A 22 -7.74 -9.37 -2.03
CA LYS A 22 -8.36 -10.04 -3.20
C LYS A 22 -8.97 -11.39 -2.85
N VAL A 23 -8.25 -12.23 -2.11
CA VAL A 23 -8.69 -13.59 -1.76
C VAL A 23 -9.88 -13.56 -0.79
N ASN A 24 -9.95 -12.55 0.08
CA ASN A 24 -11.09 -12.38 0.99
C ASN A 24 -12.28 -11.65 0.36
N GLY A 25 -12.21 -11.27 -0.92
CA GLY A 25 -13.29 -10.54 -1.59
C GLY A 25 -13.55 -9.15 -0.99
N MET A 26 -12.52 -8.53 -0.42
CA MET A 26 -12.64 -7.17 0.11
C MET A 26 -12.59 -6.16 -1.03
N ASP A 27 -13.50 -5.18 -1.01
CA ASP A 27 -13.41 -4.02 -1.89
C ASP A 27 -12.36 -3.05 -1.38
N PHE A 28 -11.32 -2.85 -2.18
CA PHE A 28 -10.24 -1.91 -1.89
C PHE A 28 -9.76 -1.19 -3.13
N GLU A 29 -9.25 0.01 -2.94
CA GLU A 29 -8.60 0.82 -3.95
C GLU A 29 -7.08 0.66 -3.80
N GLU A 30 -6.42 0.19 -4.85
CA GLU A 30 -4.96 0.08 -4.88
C GLU A 30 -4.35 1.42 -5.33
N ILE A 31 -3.62 2.09 -4.42
CA ILE A 31 -2.89 3.32 -4.73
C ILE A 31 -1.41 2.97 -4.91
N LYS A 32 -0.90 3.17 -6.13
CA LYS A 32 0.49 2.86 -6.45
C LYS A 32 1.42 3.85 -5.77
N VAL A 33 2.37 3.33 -4.97
CA VAL A 33 3.50 4.09 -4.44
C VAL A 33 4.77 3.56 -5.08
N GLU A 34 5.62 4.45 -5.58
CA GLU A 34 6.93 4.07 -6.14
C GLU A 34 8.03 4.24 -5.07
N LEU A 35 8.42 3.14 -4.43
CA LEU A 35 9.47 3.15 -3.39
C LEU A 35 10.83 3.58 -3.95
N PHE A 36 11.16 3.15 -5.16
CA PHE A 36 12.41 3.52 -5.85
C PHE A 36 12.54 5.03 -6.10
N LYS A 37 11.42 5.73 -6.26
CA LYS A 37 11.40 7.20 -6.40
C LYS A 37 11.31 7.93 -5.06
N ARG A 38 11.38 7.19 -3.94
CA ARG A 38 11.24 7.73 -2.58
C ARG A 38 9.92 8.46 -2.34
N GLN A 39 8.86 8.14 -3.10
CA GLN A 39 7.55 8.79 -2.94
C GLN A 39 6.99 8.62 -1.52
N HIS A 40 7.29 7.48 -0.91
CA HIS A 40 6.98 7.14 0.48
C HIS A 40 7.55 8.14 1.52
N LEU A 41 8.53 8.97 1.16
CA LEU A 41 9.06 10.02 2.04
C LEU A 41 8.25 11.33 1.98
N ASN A 42 7.32 11.45 1.03
CA ASN A 42 6.49 12.64 0.92
C ASN A 42 5.66 12.83 2.20
N PRO A 43 5.39 14.08 2.61
CA PRO A 43 4.62 14.37 3.82
C PRO A 43 3.25 13.69 3.85
N GLU A 44 2.64 13.48 2.68
CA GLU A 44 1.37 12.79 2.48
C GLU A 44 1.37 11.33 2.99
N PHE A 45 2.53 10.68 3.07
CA PHE A 45 2.66 9.30 3.55
C PHE A 45 3.20 9.22 4.99
N LYS A 46 3.47 10.34 5.66
CA LYS A 46 4.03 10.38 7.04
C LYS A 46 2.96 10.30 8.15
N GLU A 47 1.69 10.16 7.79
CA GLU A 47 0.61 10.09 8.77
C GLU A 47 0.63 8.77 9.56
N ALA A 48 0.24 8.82 10.84
CA ALA A 48 0.49 7.80 11.87
C ALA A 48 -0.17 6.42 11.67
N GLY A 49 -0.78 6.16 10.50
CA GLY A 49 -1.33 4.86 10.09
C GLY A 49 -0.63 4.23 8.88
N THR A 50 0.36 4.90 8.28
CA THR A 50 1.07 4.41 7.10
C THR A 50 2.13 3.40 7.49
N PHE A 51 1.76 2.11 7.53
CA PHE A 51 2.73 1.02 7.62
C PHE A 51 3.44 0.86 6.28
N MET A 52 4.60 1.50 6.17
CA MET A 52 5.45 1.37 4.99
C MET A 52 6.34 0.14 5.15
N PHE A 53 5.96 -0.94 4.48
CA PHE A 53 6.78 -2.13 4.42
C PHE A 53 7.90 -1.94 3.39
N GLY A 54 9.05 -1.46 3.88
CA GLY A 54 10.31 -1.46 3.15
C GLY A 54 10.90 -2.86 3.00
#